data_AF-A0A3N0AS93-F1
#
_entry.id   AF-A0A3N0AS93-F1
#
_cell.length_a   1.000
_cell.length_b   1.000
_cell.length_c   1.000
_cell.angle_alpha   90.00
_cell.angle_beta   90.00
_cell.angle_gamma   90.00
#
_symmetry.space_group_name_H-M   'P 1'
#
loop_
_entity.id
_entity.type
_entity.pdbx_description
1 polymer ?
#
loop_
_entity_poly.entity_id
_entity_poly.type
_entity_poly.pdbx_seq_one_letter_code
_entity_poly.pdbx_strand_id
1 'polypeptide(L)'
;MLKEGEAIPATGHAWGAWLETKEPTCTEQGTEERTCAACGATEQRSVEALGHDFQDGVCAACGASDPSYTPPKDPEGPAEPQKPSHSQESTEASNLPATGDFAFAMVAGAVVLAGIATLAIGASLLRRSER
;
A
#
# COMPACT_ATOMS: atom_id res chain seq x y z
N MET A 1 -57.47 20.61 -12.63
CA MET A 1 -56.02 20.82 -12.80
C MET A 1 -55.34 20.60 -11.46
N LEU A 2 -54.62 19.50 -11.29
CA LEU A 2 -53.73 19.33 -10.14
C LEU A 2 -52.46 20.13 -10.45
N LYS A 3 -52.06 21.04 -9.56
CA LYS A 3 -50.84 21.84 -9.73
C LYS A 3 -49.63 20.91 -9.68
N GLU A 4 -48.69 21.06 -10.60
CA GLU A 4 -47.40 20.38 -10.55
C GLU A 4 -46.72 20.61 -9.19
N GLY A 5 -46.27 19.52 -8.55
CA GLY A 5 -45.56 19.55 -7.28
C GLY A 5 -44.12 20.00 -7.48
N GLU A 6 -43.70 21.01 -6.70
CA GLU A 6 -42.32 21.48 -6.68
C GLU A 6 -41.42 20.40 -6.05
N ALA A 7 -40.36 20.00 -6.75
CA ALA A 7 -39.44 18.97 -6.28
C ALA A 7 -38.56 19.53 -5.16
N ILE A 8 -38.63 18.96 -3.96
CA ILE A 8 -37.70 19.28 -2.87
C ILE A 8 -36.40 18.48 -3.11
N PRO A 9 -35.22 19.13 -3.17
CA PRO A 9 -33.96 18.43 -3.35
C PRO A 9 -33.62 17.58 -2.11
N ALA A 10 -33.12 16.37 -2.32
CA ALA A 10 -32.67 15.52 -1.23
C ALA A 10 -31.39 16.08 -0.59
N THR A 11 -31.39 16.25 0.73
CA THR A 11 -30.27 16.84 1.50
C THR A 11 -29.04 15.92 1.56
N GLY A 12 -29.14 14.67 1.11
CA GLY A 12 -28.06 13.68 1.17
C GLY A 12 -27.78 13.15 2.58
N HIS A 13 -26.86 12.21 2.70
CA HIS A 13 -26.47 11.59 3.98
C HIS A 13 -25.17 12.21 4.52
N ALA A 14 -25.13 12.43 5.83
CA ALA A 14 -23.92 12.81 6.57
C ALA A 14 -23.16 11.55 7.04
N TRP A 15 -22.55 10.86 6.08
CA TRP A 15 -21.83 9.60 6.32
C TRP A 15 -20.60 9.80 7.22
N GLY A 16 -20.42 8.90 8.19
CA GLY A 16 -19.19 8.78 8.97
C GLY A 16 -18.06 8.07 8.21
N ALA A 17 -16.97 7.80 8.93
CA ALA A 17 -15.86 6.99 8.43
C ALA A 17 -16.32 5.54 8.15
N TRP A 18 -15.66 4.91 7.18
CA TRP A 18 -15.76 3.46 7.00
C TRP A 18 -15.06 2.77 8.16
N LEU A 19 -15.72 1.76 8.72
CA LEU A 19 -15.23 0.88 9.75
C LEU A 19 -15.16 -0.52 9.17
N GLU A 20 -14.00 -1.15 9.24
CA GLU A 20 -13.85 -2.55 8.87
C GLU A 20 -14.63 -3.45 9.83
N THR A 21 -15.55 -4.23 9.27
CA THR A 21 -16.36 -5.22 10.00
C THR A 21 -15.89 -6.63 9.76
N LYS A 22 -15.21 -6.87 8.62
CA LYS A 22 -14.52 -8.12 8.30
C LYS A 22 -13.22 -7.82 7.58
N GLU A 23 -12.10 -8.24 8.15
CA GLU A 23 -10.78 -8.16 7.50
C GLU A 23 -10.76 -9.01 6.22
N PRO A 24 -10.22 -8.48 5.09
CA PRO A 24 -9.97 -9.29 3.90
C PRO A 24 -8.85 -10.30 4.16
N THR A 25 -8.91 -11.45 3.50
CA THR A 25 -7.89 -12.50 3.56
C THR A 25 -7.29 -12.75 2.17
N CYS A 26 -6.38 -13.72 2.03
CA CYS A 26 -5.81 -14.09 0.73
C CYS A 26 -6.87 -14.48 -0.31
N THR A 27 -7.98 -15.09 0.12
CA THR A 27 -9.00 -15.66 -0.77
C THR A 27 -10.40 -15.09 -0.56
N GLU A 28 -10.70 -14.57 0.63
CA GLU A 28 -12.00 -14.01 0.96
C GLU A 28 -11.97 -12.49 0.99
N GLN A 29 -12.99 -11.88 0.40
CA GLN A 29 -13.26 -10.45 0.54
C GLN A 29 -13.57 -10.09 2.00
N GLY A 30 -13.14 -8.89 2.37
CA GLY A 30 -13.52 -8.20 3.60
C GLY A 30 -14.78 -7.35 3.42
N THR A 31 -15.20 -6.70 4.48
CA THR A 31 -16.37 -5.80 4.50
C THR A 31 -16.09 -4.59 5.38
N GLU A 32 -16.55 -3.43 4.93
CA GLU A 32 -16.59 -2.20 5.73
C GLU A 32 -18.03 -1.68 5.84
N GLU A 33 -18.35 -1.06 6.96
CA GLU A 33 -19.63 -0.40 7.24
C GLU A 33 -19.41 1.06 7.65
N ARG A 34 -20.33 1.94 7.27
CA ARG A 34 -20.40 3.31 7.80
C ARG A 34 -21.81 3.68 8.19
N THR A 35 -21.93 4.61 9.13
CA THR A 35 -23.21 5.07 9.66
C THR A 35 -23.39 6.58 9.42
N CYS A 36 -24.58 6.98 8.99
CA CYS A 36 -24.96 8.38 8.89
C CYS A 36 -25.22 8.96 10.28
N ALA A 37 -24.45 9.97 10.68
CA ALA A 37 -24.59 10.59 12.00
C ALA A 37 -25.93 11.34 12.17
N ALA A 38 -26.54 11.78 11.06
CA ALA A 38 -27.78 12.56 11.09
C ALA A 38 -29.05 11.70 11.21
N CYS A 39 -29.09 10.48 10.64
CA CYS A 39 -30.30 9.65 10.60
C CYS A 39 -30.10 8.19 11.03
N GLY A 40 -28.88 7.76 11.30
CA GLY A 40 -28.57 6.38 11.72
C GLY A 40 -28.63 5.33 10.61
N ALA A 41 -28.86 5.72 9.35
CA ALA A 41 -28.76 4.79 8.23
C ALA A 41 -27.35 4.20 8.14
N THR A 42 -27.23 2.93 7.76
CA THR A 42 -25.95 2.25 7.55
C THR A 42 -25.74 1.92 6.07
N GLU A 43 -24.48 1.89 5.66
CA GLU A 43 -24.05 1.48 4.33
C GLU A 43 -22.88 0.53 4.46
N GLN A 44 -22.90 -0.55 3.68
CA GLN A 44 -21.84 -1.56 3.66
C GLN A 44 -21.24 -1.66 2.26
N ARG A 45 -19.94 -1.95 2.21
CA ARG A 45 -19.22 -2.26 0.97
C ARG A 45 -18.27 -3.43 1.18
N SER A 46 -18.02 -4.17 0.10
CA SER A 46 -16.97 -5.19 0.09
C SER A 46 -15.60 -4.53 -0.08
N VAL A 47 -14.59 -5.18 0.49
CA VAL A 47 -13.18 -4.92 0.27
C VAL A 47 -12.59 -6.15 -0.39
N GLU A 48 -11.90 -5.96 -1.51
CA GLU A 48 -11.30 -7.06 -2.27
C GLU A 48 -10.37 -7.93 -1.40
N ALA A 49 -10.25 -9.20 -1.76
CA ALA A 49 -9.29 -10.10 -1.11
C ALA A 49 -7.85 -9.58 -1.31
N LEU A 50 -6.98 -9.87 -0.36
CA LEU A 50 -5.57 -9.45 -0.40
C LEU A 50 -4.78 -10.14 -1.53
N GLY A 51 -5.25 -11.29 -1.98
CA GLY A 51 -4.52 -12.14 -2.92
C GLY A 51 -3.39 -12.93 -2.26
N HIS A 52 -2.66 -13.67 -3.08
CA HIS A 52 -1.56 -14.52 -2.64
C HIS A 52 -0.20 -13.87 -2.93
N ASP A 53 0.63 -13.77 -1.89
CA ASP A 53 2.06 -13.48 -2.02
C ASP A 53 2.84 -14.80 -2.06
N PHE A 54 3.20 -15.27 -3.25
CA PHE A 54 3.86 -16.56 -3.47
C PHE A 54 5.38 -16.47 -3.39
N GLN A 55 5.98 -17.34 -2.59
CA GLN A 55 7.43 -17.53 -2.47
C GLN A 55 7.73 -19.03 -2.68
N ASP A 56 8.62 -19.35 -3.63
CA ASP A 56 8.92 -20.73 -4.05
C ASP A 56 7.67 -21.58 -4.37
N GLY A 57 6.66 -20.94 -4.97
CA GLY A 57 5.40 -21.57 -5.35
C GLY A 57 4.40 -21.78 -4.21
N VAL A 58 4.66 -21.24 -3.01
CA VAL A 58 3.77 -21.35 -1.85
C VAL A 58 3.46 -19.96 -1.28
N CYS A 59 2.19 -19.69 -1.01
CA CYS A 59 1.78 -18.42 -0.43
C CYS A 59 2.26 -18.32 1.03
N ALA A 60 3.04 -17.30 1.36
CA ALA A 60 3.60 -17.13 2.71
C ALA A 60 2.53 -16.92 3.79
N ALA A 61 1.37 -16.36 3.41
CA ALA A 61 0.29 -16.05 4.34
C ALA A 61 -0.66 -17.23 4.60
N CYS A 62 -0.99 -18.04 3.58
CA CYS A 62 -2.01 -19.10 3.71
C CYS A 62 -1.57 -20.50 3.26
N GLY A 63 -0.39 -20.65 2.67
CA GLY A 63 0.13 -21.94 2.21
C GLY A 63 -0.46 -22.46 0.90
N ALA A 64 -1.31 -21.68 0.21
CA ALA A 64 -1.79 -22.05 -1.11
C ALA A 64 -0.62 -22.23 -2.10
N SER A 65 -0.70 -23.23 -2.98
CA SER A 65 0.31 -23.44 -4.03
C SER A 65 -0.02 -22.65 -5.29
N ASP A 66 0.99 -22.07 -5.94
CA ASP A 66 0.85 -21.44 -7.26
C ASP A 66 0.71 -22.52 -8.35
N PRO A 67 -0.42 -22.59 -9.08
CA PRO A 67 -0.62 -23.57 -10.15
C PRO A 67 0.36 -23.44 -11.32
N SER A 68 0.99 -22.27 -11.48
CA SER A 68 1.91 -21.96 -12.57
C SER A 68 3.37 -22.17 -12.18
N TYR A 69 3.66 -22.45 -10.90
CA TYR A 69 5.01 -22.62 -10.44
C TYR A 69 5.62 -23.93 -10.94
N THR A 70 6.79 -23.82 -11.57
CA THR A 70 7.63 -24.96 -11.93
C THR A 70 8.98 -24.80 -11.22
N PRO A 71 9.34 -25.72 -10.30
CA PRO A 71 10.62 -25.62 -9.62
C PRO A 71 11.78 -25.78 -10.61
N PRO A 72 12.94 -25.12 -10.38
CA PRO A 72 14.12 -25.31 -11.19
C PRO A 72 14.50 -26.80 -11.27
N LYS A 73 14.75 -27.27 -12.49
CA LYS A 73 15.05 -28.68 -12.80
C LYS A 73 16.39 -29.18 -12.24
N ASP A 74 17.26 -28.26 -11.82
CA ASP A 74 18.55 -28.55 -11.20
C ASP A 74 18.67 -27.66 -9.95
N PRO A 75 18.78 -28.21 -8.74
CA PRO A 75 19.06 -27.42 -7.54
C PRO A 75 20.55 -27.07 -7.55
N GLU A 76 20.96 -26.05 -8.30
CA GLU A 76 22.22 -25.38 -7.99
C GLU A 76 22.19 -24.96 -6.52
N GLY A 77 23.31 -25.19 -5.82
CA GLY A 77 23.47 -24.99 -4.37
C GLY A 77 23.07 -23.59 -3.87
N PRO A 78 23.14 -23.35 -2.55
CA PRO A 78 22.37 -22.33 -1.83
C PRO A 78 22.23 -21.05 -2.64
N ALA A 79 21.01 -20.80 -3.12
CA ALA A 79 20.69 -19.66 -3.94
C ALA A 79 21.15 -18.40 -3.23
N GLU A 80 22.04 -17.64 -3.87
CA GLU A 80 22.28 -16.26 -3.50
C GLU A 80 20.92 -15.54 -3.46
N PRO A 81 20.62 -14.71 -2.44
CA PRO A 81 19.29 -14.16 -2.21
C PRO A 81 18.77 -13.47 -3.47
N GLN A 82 17.81 -14.08 -4.14
CA GLN A 82 17.27 -13.52 -5.37
C GLN A 82 16.40 -12.32 -4.99
N LYS A 83 16.87 -11.15 -5.42
CA LYS A 83 16.22 -9.85 -5.31
C LYS A 83 14.73 -9.99 -5.71
N PRO A 84 13.78 -9.53 -4.89
CA PRO A 84 12.36 -9.72 -5.16
C PRO A 84 11.98 -9.10 -6.52
N SER A 85 11.44 -9.95 -7.40
CA SER A 85 10.81 -9.55 -8.66
C SER A 85 9.39 -9.06 -8.38
N HIS A 86 9.26 -7.94 -7.68
CA HIS A 86 8.06 -7.12 -7.80
C HIS A 86 8.23 -6.21 -9.01
N SER A 87 7.56 -6.55 -10.11
CA SER A 87 7.31 -5.64 -11.21
C SER A 87 6.37 -4.54 -10.74
N GLN A 88 6.93 -3.51 -10.11
CA GLN A 88 6.33 -2.19 -10.02
C GLN A 88 7.44 -1.17 -10.24
N GLU A 89 7.65 -0.80 -11.49
CA GLU A 89 7.97 0.59 -11.84
C GLU A 89 7.64 0.80 -13.32
N SER A 90 6.38 1.15 -13.58
CA SER A 90 6.02 1.92 -14.76
C SER A 90 5.38 3.22 -14.29
N THR A 91 6.13 3.98 -13.49
CA THR A 91 5.93 5.42 -13.36
C THR A 91 6.99 6.11 -14.21
N GLU A 92 6.57 6.43 -15.43
CA GLU A 92 6.87 7.71 -16.10
C GLU A 92 8.35 8.09 -16.27
N ALA A 93 8.98 7.57 -17.33
CA ALA A 93 10.17 8.18 -17.94
C ALA A 93 9.85 8.73 -19.33
N SER A 94 8.93 9.70 -19.39
CA SER A 94 8.78 10.59 -20.55
C SER A 94 9.45 11.91 -20.23
N ASN A 95 10.78 11.93 -20.28
CA ASN A 95 11.64 13.05 -20.69
C ASN A 95 13.09 12.84 -20.21
N LEU A 96 13.91 12.19 -21.03
CA LEU A 96 15.36 12.40 -21.06
C LEU A 96 15.83 12.20 -22.51
N PRO A 97 16.47 13.19 -23.17
CA PRO A 97 17.02 13.03 -24.50
C PRO A 97 18.25 12.13 -24.47
N ALA A 98 18.29 11.20 -25.42
CA ALA A 98 19.42 10.32 -25.67
C ALA A 98 20.61 11.10 -26.26
N THR A 99 21.69 11.21 -25.49
CA THR A 99 23.08 11.36 -25.98
C THR A 99 23.96 10.80 -24.86
N GLY A 100 24.51 9.60 -24.96
CA GLY A 100 25.54 9.27 -25.94
C GLY A 100 26.88 9.73 -25.37
N ASP A 101 27.66 8.78 -24.86
CA ASP A 101 28.95 8.97 -24.21
C ASP A 101 29.89 9.91 -24.97
N PHE A 102 30.16 11.08 -24.40
CA PHE A 102 31.36 11.85 -24.70
C PHE A 102 32.00 12.27 -23.39
N ALA A 103 32.86 11.39 -22.87
CA ALA A 103 33.88 11.78 -21.92
C ALA A 103 34.77 12.86 -22.56
N PHE A 104 34.55 14.12 -22.25
CA PHE A 104 35.54 15.18 -22.44
C PHE A 104 35.30 16.37 -21.49
N ALA A 105 36.38 16.72 -20.76
CA ALA A 105 36.66 18.00 -20.10
C ALA A 105 36.00 18.32 -18.74
N MET A 106 36.88 18.41 -17.73
CA MET A 106 36.68 19.17 -16.49
C MET A 106 36.31 20.64 -16.77
N VAL A 107 35.40 21.25 -16.00
CA VAL A 107 35.53 22.59 -15.37
C VAL A 107 34.48 22.75 -14.24
N ALA A 108 34.95 23.28 -13.11
CA ALA A 108 34.35 23.69 -11.84
C ALA A 108 32.87 24.16 -11.73
N GLY A 109 32.28 23.97 -10.53
CA GLY A 109 31.16 24.78 -10.03
C GLY A 109 30.53 24.27 -8.72
N ALA A 110 30.77 24.98 -7.61
CA ALA A 110 30.29 24.70 -6.25
C ALA A 110 28.76 24.95 -6.03
N VAL A 111 28.27 24.71 -4.80
CA VAL A 111 27.02 25.20 -4.10
C VAL A 111 26.10 24.03 -3.67
N VAL A 112 25.60 23.83 -2.44
CA VAL A 112 25.64 24.49 -1.11
C VAL A 112 25.24 23.45 -0.04
N LEU A 113 25.84 23.55 1.16
CA LEU A 113 25.50 22.78 2.36
C LEU A 113 24.27 23.36 3.09
N ALA A 114 23.32 22.50 3.48
CA ALA A 114 22.44 22.64 4.65
C ALA A 114 21.94 21.21 4.99
N GLY A 115 22.14 20.60 6.15
CA GLY A 115 22.25 21.13 7.50
C GLY A 115 20.92 20.92 8.23
N ILE A 116 20.66 19.71 8.74
CA ILE A 116 19.63 19.52 9.78
C ILE A 116 20.20 18.64 10.90
N ALA A 117 20.26 19.26 12.07
CA ALA A 117 20.82 18.76 13.30
C ALA A 117 19.86 17.80 14.03
N THR A 118 20.49 16.89 14.77
CA THR A 118 19.97 15.94 15.75
C THR A 118 19.14 16.59 16.86
N LEU A 119 18.08 15.93 17.34
CA LEU A 119 17.71 15.95 18.76
C LEU A 119 17.19 14.58 19.22
N ALA A 120 17.95 13.99 20.13
CA ALA A 120 17.62 12.83 20.93
C ALA A 120 16.83 13.24 22.17
N ILE A 121 15.69 12.60 22.44
CA ILE A 121 15.03 12.52 23.75
C ILE A 121 14.19 11.22 23.72
N GLY A 122 14.26 10.28 24.65
CA GLY A 122 14.97 10.21 25.90
C GLY A 122 14.98 8.77 26.40
N ALA A 123 16.08 8.40 27.05
CA ALA A 123 16.29 7.11 27.65
C ALA A 123 15.48 6.94 28.95
N SER A 124 14.79 5.80 29.03
CA SER A 124 14.87 4.85 30.15
C SER A 124 15.01 5.39 31.58
N LEU A 125 13.92 5.88 32.15
CA LEU A 125 13.61 5.81 33.59
C LEU A 125 12.08 5.60 33.64
N LEU A 126 11.51 4.48 34.07
CA LEU A 126 11.57 3.94 35.42
C LEU A 126 11.72 2.41 35.40
N ARG A 127 12.84 1.98 35.98
CA ARG A 127 12.97 0.68 36.64
C ARG A 127 11.95 0.61 37.79
N ARG A 128 11.18 -0.48 37.80
CA ARG A 128 11.00 -1.40 38.94
C ARG A 128 10.79 -0.76 40.31
N SER A 129 9.53 -0.78 40.74
CA SER A 129 9.10 -0.83 42.14
C SER A 129 7.83 -1.70 42.11
N GLU A 130 7.93 -3.03 42.05
CA GLU A 130 7.96 -3.88 43.25
C GLU A 130 7.19 -3.25 44.43
N ARG A 131 5.87 -3.34 44.34
CA ARG A 131 5.01 -3.75 45.44
C ARG A 131 3.98 -4.73 44.90
#